data_AF-A0AA97EJ70-F1
#
_entry.id   AF-A0AA97EJ70-F1
#
_cell.length_a   1.000
_cell.length_b   1.000
_cell.length_c   1.000
_cell.angle_alpha   90.00
_cell.angle_beta   90.00
_cell.angle_gamma   90.00
#
_symmetry.space_group_name_H-M   'P 1'
#
loop_
_entity.id
_entity.type
_entity.pdbx_description
1 polymer ?
#
loop_
_entity_poly.entity_id
_entity_poly.type
_entity_poly.pdbx_seq_one_letter_code
_entity_poly.pdbx_strand_id
1 'polypeptide(L)'
;MRANFIFLPNKKQLCLIFIWISLQCFSQNKPNVIIIYTDDQGAIDLGCYGASDIHSPNIDKLAKQGTRFTQAYVAAPVCAPSRAALLTGKYPQNAGVEGNTSHVPNSHGMPNQQYTLAELFKDNGYKTGHIGKWHLGMSAETSPNAQGFDYSFGHLRGCIDNYSHYFFWAGPNVHDLYENGKEVFYDGQYFPDLASDRALKYVEDHKEEPFFMYYAINMPHYPYQPTDKWRDFYKDVEKPRGDYAAFISTIDERIGFLMDKLDMLGIRDNTIIVYQSDNGHSTETRAFNGGGNAGPYRGAKSSLFEGGIRLPTIISWKNNLPHNVVNHEFFMNIDWLPTLAKLCNFNLPKDIDGLDLSEMIKTPNTASQRTGAFWKYGNQWAVRNGNWKLMGYPKDTSNKGKLDLEQDALFLSNLDDDISEMKNLASQYPEMVEALKTKYLAWEHGFETDIPKKTKPLNHLGINAKIKSTTKLNNRYKNIEILIDGKRGFLDFGSGQWIGQEGGDLEFILDLNEMKVISEVTIGYLHNPSNWVFSPKFFEVAFSNDGVNFSKTMPSEISKKINDKHNFSDTLSIHTNKAARFIKLTVKNIGEIPEGHAGVGNLGWFFIDEIIIK
;
A
#
# COMPACT_ATOMS: atom_id res chain seq x y z
N MET A 1 86.35 -22.35 -5.91
CA MET A 1 85.65 -21.53 -6.91
C MET A 1 84.48 -22.33 -7.46
N ARG A 2 83.25 -22.06 -7.03
CA ARG A 2 82.02 -22.58 -7.68
C ARG A 2 81.32 -21.38 -8.29
N ALA A 3 81.21 -21.36 -9.62
CA ALA A 3 80.52 -20.31 -10.36
C ALA A 3 79.01 -20.63 -10.38
N ASN A 4 78.20 -19.74 -9.81
CA ASN A 4 76.74 -19.77 -9.94
C ASN A 4 76.35 -19.17 -11.30
N PHE A 5 75.81 -20.00 -12.19
CA PHE A 5 75.12 -19.52 -13.40
C PHE A 5 73.71 -19.09 -13.03
N ILE A 6 73.46 -17.78 -13.08
CA ILE A 6 72.12 -17.20 -13.02
C ILE A 6 71.49 -17.41 -14.41
N PHE A 7 70.50 -18.29 -14.50
CA PHE A 7 69.66 -18.41 -15.70
C PHE A 7 68.73 -17.20 -15.77
N LEU A 8 68.98 -16.30 -16.71
CA LEU A 8 68.02 -15.26 -17.10
C LEU A 8 66.95 -15.88 -18.02
N PRO A 9 65.65 -15.71 -17.72
CA PRO A 9 64.59 -16.25 -18.57
C PRO A 9 64.61 -15.60 -19.96
N ASN A 10 64.38 -16.42 -20.99
CA ASN A 10 64.42 -16.00 -22.39
C ASN A 10 63.25 -15.02 -22.70
N LYS A 11 63.43 -14.08 -23.65
CA LYS A 11 62.45 -13.03 -24.01
C LYS A 11 61.03 -13.57 -24.27
N LYS A 12 60.89 -14.81 -24.75
CA LYS A 12 59.58 -15.48 -24.92
C LYS A 12 58.87 -15.84 -23.61
N GLN A 13 59.62 -16.18 -22.55
CA GLN A 13 59.05 -16.45 -21.23
C GLN A 13 58.64 -15.15 -20.51
N LEU A 14 59.36 -14.04 -20.72
CA LEU A 14 58.92 -12.72 -20.22
C LEU A 14 57.61 -12.26 -20.89
N CYS A 15 57.42 -12.49 -22.19
CA CYS A 15 56.16 -12.17 -22.87
C CYS A 15 54.98 -13.03 -22.39
N LEU A 16 55.20 -14.32 -22.09
CA LEU A 16 54.13 -15.19 -21.55
C LEU A 16 53.74 -14.82 -20.12
N ILE A 17 54.69 -14.35 -19.31
CA ILE A 17 54.42 -13.84 -17.95
C ILE A 17 53.71 -12.47 -18.02
N PHE A 18 54.08 -11.59 -18.96
CA PHE A 18 53.37 -10.32 -19.18
C PHE A 18 51.93 -10.51 -19.68
N ILE A 19 51.69 -11.50 -20.55
CA ILE A 19 50.34 -11.83 -21.06
C ILE A 19 49.45 -12.44 -19.97
N TRP A 20 50.02 -13.23 -19.04
CA TRP A 20 49.30 -13.76 -17.88
C TRP A 20 48.97 -12.69 -16.82
N ILE A 21 49.86 -11.71 -16.61
CA ILE A 21 49.60 -10.61 -15.67
C ILE A 21 48.55 -9.63 -16.22
N SER A 22 48.45 -9.45 -17.54
CA SER A 22 47.40 -8.62 -18.15
C SER A 22 46.00 -9.25 -18.17
N LEU A 23 45.86 -10.52 -17.79
CA LEU A 23 44.57 -11.24 -17.76
C LEU A 23 43.91 -11.28 -16.37
N GLN A 24 44.53 -10.73 -15.32
CA GLN A 24 44.02 -10.81 -13.93
C GLN A 24 43.42 -9.52 -13.36
N CYS A 25 43.15 -8.51 -14.18
CA CYS A 25 42.27 -7.39 -13.79
C CYS A 25 41.21 -7.16 -14.87
N PHE A 26 40.35 -8.15 -15.12
CA PHE A 26 39.00 -7.80 -15.54
C PHE A 26 38.30 -7.28 -14.28
N SER A 27 38.39 -5.97 -14.05
CA SER A 27 37.40 -5.28 -13.25
C SER A 27 36.03 -5.69 -13.77
N GLN A 28 35.13 -6.11 -12.89
CA GLN A 28 33.78 -6.48 -13.29
C GLN A 28 33.13 -5.31 -14.03
N ASN A 29 32.94 -5.42 -15.35
CA ASN A 29 32.46 -4.29 -16.16
C ASN A 29 30.99 -3.94 -15.90
N LYS A 30 30.22 -4.87 -15.32
CA LYS A 30 28.81 -4.69 -14.96
C LYS A 30 28.72 -4.29 -13.47
N PRO A 31 27.97 -3.23 -13.12
CA PRO A 31 27.81 -2.85 -11.73
C PRO A 31 27.00 -3.89 -10.96
N ASN A 32 27.23 -4.01 -9.66
CA ASN A 32 26.27 -4.68 -8.78
C ASN A 32 25.09 -3.76 -8.53
N VAL A 33 23.92 -4.33 -8.21
CA VAL A 33 22.71 -3.55 -7.91
C VAL A 33 22.08 -4.04 -6.62
N ILE A 34 21.85 -3.13 -5.68
CA ILE A 34 21.18 -3.41 -4.42
C ILE A 34 20.00 -2.47 -4.26
N ILE A 35 18.82 -3.03 -4.04
CA ILE A 35 17.64 -2.27 -3.60
C ILE A 35 17.41 -2.58 -2.12
N ILE A 36 17.58 -1.58 -1.28
CA ILE A 36 17.23 -1.59 0.14
C ILE A 36 15.81 -1.05 0.24
N TYR A 37 14.87 -1.89 0.67
CA TYR A 37 13.44 -1.56 0.71
C TYR A 37 12.89 -1.72 2.13
N THR A 38 12.56 -0.60 2.78
CA THR A 38 12.02 -0.58 4.16
C THR A 38 10.49 -0.69 4.17
N ASP A 39 9.91 -0.93 5.34
CA ASP A 39 8.50 -1.28 5.53
C ASP A 39 7.81 -0.34 6.53
N ASP A 40 6.79 0.40 6.10
CA ASP A 40 6.08 1.40 6.91
C ASP A 40 6.96 2.56 7.44
N GLN A 41 7.81 3.16 6.60
CA GLN A 41 8.64 4.30 7.01
C GLN A 41 7.99 5.64 6.69
N GLY A 42 8.04 6.58 7.64
CA GLY A 42 7.55 7.94 7.45
C GLY A 42 8.44 8.78 6.53
N ALA A 43 7.80 9.69 5.81
CA ALA A 43 8.42 10.49 4.76
C ALA A 43 9.60 11.36 5.22
N ILE A 44 9.65 11.73 6.51
CA ILE A 44 10.70 12.60 7.06
C ILE A 44 11.58 11.92 8.11
N ASP A 45 11.46 10.61 8.30
CA ASP A 45 12.05 9.87 9.43
C ASP A 45 13.55 9.56 9.30
N LEU A 46 14.28 10.41 8.57
CA LEU A 46 15.74 10.34 8.40
C LEU A 46 16.34 11.73 8.54
N GLY A 47 17.57 11.82 9.05
CA GLY A 47 18.26 13.10 9.17
C GLY A 47 18.37 13.86 7.85
N CYS A 48 18.68 13.16 6.75
CA CYS A 48 18.73 13.72 5.40
C CYS A 48 17.35 14.14 4.82
N TYR A 49 16.25 13.80 5.49
CA TYR A 49 14.89 14.23 5.20
C TYR A 49 14.30 15.18 6.25
N GLY A 50 15.06 15.53 7.29
CA GLY A 50 14.70 16.56 8.27
C GLY A 50 14.33 16.05 9.66
N ALA A 51 14.42 14.74 9.95
CA ALA A 51 14.28 14.27 11.32
C ALA A 51 15.44 14.82 12.18
N SER A 52 15.10 15.57 13.23
CA SER A 52 16.07 16.04 14.23
C SER A 52 16.21 15.07 15.41
N ASP A 53 15.27 14.15 15.54
CA ASP A 53 15.10 13.24 16.67
C ASP A 53 15.44 11.78 16.33
N ILE A 54 15.75 11.46 15.07
CA ILE A 54 16.19 10.13 14.64
C ILE A 54 17.65 10.17 14.20
N HIS A 55 18.45 9.28 14.76
CA HIS A 55 19.85 9.05 14.42
C HIS A 55 19.97 8.02 13.28
N SER A 56 20.22 8.51 12.06
CA SER A 56 20.38 7.69 10.85
C SER A 56 21.65 8.03 10.03
N PRO A 57 22.86 8.01 10.63
CA PRO A 57 24.07 8.50 9.97
C PRO A 57 24.47 7.72 8.72
N ASN A 58 24.16 6.43 8.60
CA ASN A 58 24.58 5.61 7.45
C ASN A 58 23.72 5.91 6.21
N ILE A 59 22.41 6.02 6.39
CA ILE A 59 21.50 6.42 5.32
C ILE A 59 21.72 7.88 4.93
N ASP A 60 22.02 8.76 5.90
CA ASP A 60 22.38 10.14 5.62
C ASP A 60 23.69 10.25 4.82
N LYS A 61 24.67 9.39 5.11
CA LYS A 61 25.91 9.27 4.34
C LYS A 61 25.61 8.75 2.92
N LEU A 62 24.71 7.78 2.77
CA LEU A 62 24.27 7.28 1.45
C LEU A 62 23.64 8.41 0.62
N ALA A 63 22.78 9.25 1.21
CA ALA A 63 22.21 10.41 0.54
C ALA A 63 23.28 11.43 0.11
N LYS A 64 24.27 11.72 0.98
CA LYS A 64 25.41 12.60 0.64
C LYS A 64 26.27 12.04 -0.49
N GLN A 65 26.35 10.72 -0.62
CA GLN A 65 27.08 10.03 -1.68
C GLN A 65 26.23 9.78 -2.94
N GLY A 66 25.04 10.37 -3.04
CA GLY A 66 24.16 10.14 -4.18
C GLY A 66 23.15 11.26 -4.39
N THR A 67 22.01 10.88 -4.91
CA THR A 67 20.86 11.75 -5.15
C THR A 67 19.72 11.31 -4.24
N ARG A 68 19.19 12.22 -3.42
CA ARG A 68 17.93 12.02 -2.69
C ARG A 68 16.78 12.73 -3.39
N PHE A 69 15.63 12.10 -3.44
CA PHE A 69 14.44 12.65 -4.09
C PHE A 69 13.49 13.23 -3.06
N THR A 70 12.91 14.40 -3.33
CA THR A 70 11.85 14.95 -2.49
C THR A 70 10.46 14.64 -3.02
N GLN A 71 10.30 14.27 -4.30
CA GLN A 71 9.01 13.95 -4.93
C GLN A 71 9.01 12.51 -5.51
N ALA A 72 9.36 11.53 -4.68
CA ALA A 72 9.31 10.12 -5.04
C ALA A 72 8.10 9.43 -4.40
N TYR A 73 7.37 8.69 -5.22
CA TYR A 73 6.11 8.05 -4.85
C TYR A 73 6.16 6.53 -5.02
N VAL A 74 5.30 5.83 -4.28
CA VAL A 74 4.96 4.43 -4.53
C VAL A 74 3.62 4.34 -5.25
N ALA A 75 3.44 3.31 -6.07
CA ALA A 75 2.21 3.11 -6.84
C ALA A 75 1.01 2.65 -5.99
N ALA A 76 1.21 2.32 -4.71
CA ALA A 76 0.13 1.96 -3.79
C ALA A 76 0.48 2.34 -2.35
N PRO A 77 -0.53 2.65 -1.51
CA PRO A 77 -0.31 3.06 -0.13
C PRO A 77 -0.14 1.90 0.87
N VAL A 78 0.16 0.69 0.38
CA VAL A 78 0.31 -0.55 1.15
C VAL A 78 1.32 -1.52 0.53
N CYS A 79 1.82 -2.44 1.36
CA CYS A 79 3.01 -3.25 1.11
C CYS A 79 2.99 -4.07 -0.20
N ALA A 80 2.10 -5.07 -0.35
CA ALA A 80 2.21 -6.02 -1.47
C ALA A 80 2.01 -5.36 -2.85
N PRO A 81 0.97 -4.52 -3.05
CA PRO A 81 0.80 -3.78 -4.30
C PRO A 81 2.02 -2.91 -4.66
N SER A 82 2.61 -2.24 -3.66
CA SER A 82 3.80 -1.42 -3.85
C SER A 82 5.04 -2.24 -4.24
N ARG A 83 5.25 -3.41 -3.61
CA ARG A 83 6.33 -4.35 -3.93
C ARG A 83 6.18 -4.94 -5.32
N ALA A 84 4.96 -5.31 -5.71
CA ALA A 84 4.66 -5.78 -7.06
C ALA A 84 5.01 -4.70 -8.09
N ALA A 85 4.61 -3.46 -7.81
CA ALA A 85 4.87 -2.33 -8.69
C ALA A 85 6.37 -2.03 -8.87
N LEU A 86 7.14 -2.05 -7.78
CA LEU A 86 8.59 -1.92 -7.81
C LEU A 86 9.23 -3.01 -8.69
N LEU A 87 8.89 -4.27 -8.45
CA LEU A 87 9.54 -5.41 -9.09
C LEU A 87 9.15 -5.56 -10.55
N THR A 88 7.93 -5.18 -10.95
CA THR A 88 7.43 -5.38 -12.33
C THR A 88 7.48 -4.12 -13.19
N GLY A 89 7.70 -2.96 -12.59
CA GLY A 89 7.59 -1.68 -13.28
C GLY A 89 6.17 -1.37 -13.76
N LYS A 90 5.15 -2.01 -13.16
CA LYS A 90 3.74 -1.87 -13.52
C LYS A 90 2.92 -1.25 -12.40
N TYR A 91 1.82 -0.59 -12.75
CA TYR A 91 0.79 -0.28 -11.77
C TYR A 91 0.27 -1.57 -11.12
N PRO A 92 -0.16 -1.53 -9.85
CA PRO A 92 -0.60 -2.72 -9.13
C PRO A 92 -1.72 -3.50 -9.84
N GLN A 93 -2.60 -2.79 -10.55
CA GLN A 93 -3.68 -3.36 -11.36
C GLN A 93 -3.12 -4.21 -12.51
N ASN A 94 -2.13 -3.69 -13.24
CA ASN A 94 -1.44 -4.39 -14.33
C ASN A 94 -0.51 -5.50 -13.82
N ALA A 95 0.03 -5.34 -12.61
CA ALA A 95 0.79 -6.38 -11.92
C ALA A 95 -0.11 -7.50 -11.35
N GLY A 96 -1.43 -7.33 -11.29
CA GLY A 96 -2.38 -8.29 -10.74
C GLY A 96 -2.40 -8.37 -9.20
N VAL A 97 -1.96 -7.31 -8.52
CA VAL A 97 -1.86 -7.22 -7.05
C VAL A 97 -2.48 -5.90 -6.57
N GLU A 98 -3.81 -5.81 -6.59
CA GLU A 98 -4.53 -4.58 -6.20
C GLU A 98 -4.64 -4.35 -4.69
N GLY A 99 -4.42 -5.40 -3.88
CA GLY A 99 -4.44 -5.36 -2.42
C GLY A 99 -3.35 -6.27 -1.83
N ASN A 100 -3.21 -6.23 -0.50
CA ASN A 100 -2.26 -7.12 0.18
C ASN A 100 -2.62 -8.58 -0.09
N THR A 101 -1.61 -9.38 -0.46
CA THR A 101 -1.80 -10.81 -0.76
C THR A 101 -2.29 -11.55 0.48
N SER A 102 -3.09 -12.59 0.27
CA SER A 102 -3.69 -13.33 1.37
C SER A 102 -2.63 -14.06 2.20
N HIS A 103 -2.94 -14.21 3.49
CA HIS A 103 -2.16 -15.01 4.43
C HIS A 103 -2.59 -16.51 4.40
N VAL A 104 -3.30 -16.97 3.39
CA VAL A 104 -3.60 -18.41 3.28
C VAL A 104 -2.58 -19.02 2.31
N PRO A 105 -1.88 -20.11 2.68
CA PRO A 105 -1.01 -20.81 1.74
C PRO A 105 -1.76 -21.19 0.46
N ASN A 106 -1.08 -21.17 -0.69
CA ASN A 106 -1.67 -21.42 -2.02
C ASN A 106 -2.81 -20.47 -2.43
N SER A 107 -2.95 -19.33 -1.75
CA SER A 107 -3.85 -18.26 -2.18
C SER A 107 -3.25 -17.43 -3.32
N HIS A 108 -4.04 -16.48 -3.84
CA HIS A 108 -3.60 -15.55 -4.88
C HIS A 108 -2.39 -14.72 -4.43
N GLY A 109 -1.36 -14.73 -5.26
CA GLY A 109 -0.18 -13.87 -5.18
C GLY A 109 -0.01 -13.07 -6.47
N MET A 110 1.16 -12.48 -6.66
CA MET A 110 1.53 -11.91 -7.95
C MET A 110 1.48 -13.01 -9.03
N PRO A 111 0.75 -12.80 -10.14
CA PRO A 111 0.70 -13.77 -11.23
C PRO A 111 2.10 -14.17 -11.70
N ASN A 112 2.33 -15.47 -11.90
CA ASN A 112 3.65 -16.00 -12.24
C ASN A 112 4.12 -15.65 -13.66
N GLN A 113 3.27 -15.06 -14.49
CA GLN A 113 3.63 -14.53 -15.80
C GLN A 113 4.21 -13.11 -15.75
N GLN A 114 4.16 -12.44 -14.60
CA GLN A 114 4.76 -11.12 -14.47
C GLN A 114 6.28 -11.23 -14.56
N TYR A 115 6.88 -10.36 -15.36
CA TYR A 115 8.34 -10.27 -15.50
C TYR A 115 8.90 -9.28 -14.49
N THR A 116 9.86 -9.73 -13.70
CA THR A 116 10.40 -8.98 -12.56
C THR A 116 11.80 -8.43 -12.81
N LEU A 117 12.21 -7.47 -11.97
CA LEU A 117 13.59 -7.00 -11.86
C LEU A 117 14.58 -8.15 -11.68
N ALA A 118 14.23 -9.18 -10.89
CA ALA A 118 15.10 -10.33 -10.69
C ALA A 118 15.33 -11.08 -12.01
N GLU A 119 14.27 -11.37 -12.76
CA GLU A 119 14.38 -12.03 -14.07
C GLU A 119 15.15 -11.17 -15.07
N LEU A 120 14.90 -9.85 -15.10
CA LEU A 120 15.67 -8.90 -15.92
C LEU A 120 17.16 -8.99 -15.65
N PHE A 121 17.56 -8.96 -14.37
CA PHE A 121 18.98 -9.05 -14.01
C PHE A 121 19.55 -10.44 -14.31
N LYS A 122 18.81 -11.51 -14.03
CA LYS A 122 19.20 -12.88 -14.31
C LYS A 122 19.43 -13.15 -15.80
N ASP A 123 18.51 -12.69 -16.66
CA ASP A 123 18.63 -12.79 -18.11
C ASP A 123 19.85 -12.03 -18.65
N ASN A 124 20.32 -11.01 -17.92
CA ASN A 124 21.52 -10.26 -18.22
C ASN A 124 22.77 -10.77 -17.48
N GLY A 125 22.73 -12.00 -16.95
CA GLY A 125 23.86 -12.73 -16.40
C GLY A 125 24.24 -12.34 -14.98
N TYR A 126 23.29 -11.82 -14.19
CA TYR A 126 23.51 -11.53 -12.78
C TYR A 126 23.09 -12.71 -11.91
N LYS A 127 23.74 -12.84 -10.76
CA LYS A 127 23.19 -13.59 -9.63
C LYS A 127 22.10 -12.76 -8.97
N THR A 128 21.05 -13.43 -8.49
CA THR A 128 19.89 -12.74 -7.93
C THR A 128 19.57 -13.22 -6.52
N GLY A 129 19.40 -12.28 -5.59
CA GLY A 129 19.17 -12.57 -4.18
C GLY A 129 18.00 -11.77 -3.61
N HIS A 130 17.05 -12.46 -2.98
CA HIS A 130 15.99 -11.87 -2.17
C HIS A 130 16.29 -12.09 -0.68
N ILE A 131 16.24 -11.03 0.10
CA ILE A 131 16.48 -11.11 1.54
C ILE A 131 15.45 -10.23 2.25
N GLY A 132 14.58 -10.83 3.07
CA GLY A 132 13.56 -10.09 3.83
C GLY A 132 12.11 -10.51 3.53
N LYS A 133 11.23 -9.53 3.50
CA LYS A 133 9.79 -9.67 3.28
C LYS A 133 9.47 -9.80 1.79
N TRP A 134 8.87 -10.93 1.41
CA TRP A 134 8.36 -11.13 0.06
C TRP A 134 6.98 -10.49 -0.14
N HIS A 135 5.96 -11.02 0.54
CA HIS A 135 4.58 -10.52 0.52
C HIS A 135 3.93 -10.46 -0.88
N LEU A 136 4.35 -11.32 -1.80
CA LEU A 136 3.79 -11.40 -3.16
C LEU A 136 3.25 -12.81 -3.50
N GLY A 137 3.04 -13.64 -2.48
CA GLY A 137 2.52 -14.99 -2.64
C GLY A 137 3.30 -16.01 -1.83
N MET A 138 2.65 -17.15 -1.60
CA MET A 138 3.18 -18.23 -0.75
C MET A 138 3.11 -19.61 -1.43
N SER A 139 2.69 -19.67 -2.70
CA SER A 139 2.72 -20.92 -3.46
C SER A 139 4.12 -21.17 -4.02
N ALA A 140 4.37 -22.39 -4.49
CA ALA A 140 5.60 -22.70 -5.19
C ALA A 140 5.79 -21.77 -6.41
N GLU A 141 4.73 -21.50 -7.18
CA GLU A 141 4.78 -20.66 -8.38
C GLU A 141 4.86 -19.15 -8.11
N THR A 142 4.55 -18.72 -6.88
CA THR A 142 4.54 -17.31 -6.48
C THR A 142 5.61 -16.99 -5.45
N SER A 143 6.51 -17.93 -5.17
CA SER A 143 7.67 -17.76 -4.29
C SER A 143 8.76 -16.90 -4.95
N PRO A 144 9.68 -16.30 -4.16
CA PRO A 144 10.80 -15.54 -4.72
C PRO A 144 11.62 -16.36 -5.74
N ASN A 145 11.87 -17.64 -5.45
CA ASN A 145 12.66 -18.51 -6.33
C ASN A 145 11.97 -18.84 -7.66
N ALA A 146 10.64 -18.78 -7.71
CA ALA A 146 9.88 -18.90 -8.95
C ALA A 146 9.80 -17.58 -9.73
N GLN A 147 10.22 -16.48 -9.11
CA GLN A 147 10.14 -15.10 -9.63
C GLN A 147 11.55 -14.52 -9.81
N GLY A 148 12.41 -15.31 -10.48
CA GLY A 148 13.75 -14.89 -10.88
C GLY A 148 14.87 -15.05 -9.86
N PHE A 149 14.59 -15.09 -8.55
CA PHE A 149 15.65 -15.10 -7.53
C PHE A 149 16.37 -16.45 -7.38
N ASP A 150 17.68 -16.48 -7.55
CA ASP A 150 18.53 -17.67 -7.35
C ASP A 150 18.66 -18.03 -5.87
N TYR A 151 18.73 -17.02 -5.01
CA TYR A 151 18.78 -17.15 -3.55
C TYR A 151 17.63 -16.39 -2.90
N SER A 152 17.00 -16.99 -1.90
CA SER A 152 15.99 -16.32 -1.08
C SER A 152 16.13 -16.68 0.40
N PHE A 153 16.13 -15.68 1.27
CA PHE A 153 16.00 -15.84 2.72
C PHE A 153 14.99 -14.84 3.28
N GLY A 154 13.97 -15.31 3.99
CA GLY A 154 13.03 -14.44 4.68
C GLY A 154 11.62 -14.98 4.75
N HIS A 155 10.65 -14.09 4.91
CA HIS A 155 9.28 -14.44 5.21
C HIS A 155 8.34 -14.10 4.05
N LEU A 156 7.30 -14.92 3.85
CA LEU A 156 6.45 -14.81 2.67
C LEU A 156 5.20 -13.96 2.91
N ARG A 157 4.80 -13.78 4.17
CA ARG A 157 3.60 -13.03 4.57
C ARG A 157 3.89 -11.56 4.81
N GLY A 158 2.86 -10.82 5.19
CA GLY A 158 2.92 -9.38 5.43
C GLY A 158 3.74 -8.96 6.66
N CYS A 159 3.92 -9.82 7.66
CA CYS A 159 4.66 -9.49 8.88
C CYS A 159 5.01 -10.75 9.68
N ILE A 160 6.05 -10.66 10.49
CA ILE A 160 6.44 -11.67 11.48
C ILE A 160 6.89 -10.97 12.77
N ASP A 161 6.77 -11.66 13.90
CA ASP A 161 7.51 -11.29 15.10
C ASP A 161 9.00 -11.58 14.89
N ASN A 162 9.89 -10.65 15.27
CA ASN A 162 11.30 -10.72 14.88
C ASN A 162 12.12 -11.76 15.65
N TYR A 163 11.56 -12.46 16.65
CA TYR A 163 12.30 -13.47 17.42
C TYR A 163 11.72 -14.88 17.26
N SER A 164 10.39 -14.97 17.24
CA SER A 164 9.70 -16.24 16.98
C SER A 164 9.62 -16.55 15.49
N HIS A 165 9.61 -15.53 14.63
CA HIS A 165 9.36 -15.65 13.19
C HIS A 165 7.94 -16.10 12.84
N TYR A 166 6.99 -15.88 13.75
CA TYR A 166 5.58 -16.19 13.53
C TYR A 166 4.85 -14.99 12.96
N PHE A 167 4.05 -15.23 11.93
CA PHE A 167 3.01 -14.32 11.51
C PHE A 167 1.92 -14.21 12.57
N PHE A 168 1.56 -12.97 12.92
CA PHE A 168 0.67 -12.66 14.04
C PHE A 168 -0.56 -11.81 13.64
N TRP A 169 -0.72 -11.47 12.35
CA TRP A 169 -1.79 -10.56 11.92
C TRP A 169 -3.17 -11.20 11.97
N ALA A 170 -3.26 -12.49 11.65
CA ALA A 170 -4.48 -13.28 11.71
C ALA A 170 -4.20 -14.63 12.39
N GLY A 171 -5.18 -15.11 13.14
CA GLY A 171 -5.09 -16.37 13.89
C GLY A 171 -5.45 -17.60 13.03
N PRO A 172 -4.90 -18.79 13.34
CA PRO A 172 -3.85 -19.01 14.34
C PRO A 172 -2.49 -18.43 13.88
N ASN A 173 -1.63 -18.07 14.83
CA ASN A 173 -0.26 -17.67 14.52
C ASN A 173 0.47 -18.85 13.86
N VAL A 174 1.20 -18.58 12.80
CA VAL A 174 1.93 -19.60 12.02
C VAL A 174 3.37 -19.15 11.79
N HIS A 175 4.30 -20.09 11.85
CA HIS A 175 5.69 -19.83 11.52
C HIS A 175 5.82 -19.43 10.04
N ASP A 176 6.69 -18.47 9.73
CA ASP A 176 6.86 -17.90 8.39
C ASP A 176 8.31 -17.46 8.18
N LEU A 177 9.24 -18.42 8.08
CA LEU A 177 10.62 -18.15 7.71
C LEU A 177 11.16 -19.26 6.80
N TYR A 178 11.73 -18.84 5.68
CA TYR A 178 12.14 -19.74 4.61
C TYR A 178 13.52 -19.38 4.05
N GLU A 179 14.28 -20.41 3.68
CA GLU A 179 15.53 -20.30 2.91
C GLU A 179 15.43 -21.21 1.66
N ASN A 180 15.47 -20.61 0.47
CA ASN A 180 15.32 -21.29 -0.82
C ASN A 180 14.09 -22.23 -0.89
N GLY A 181 12.94 -21.71 -0.47
CA GLY A 181 11.66 -22.45 -0.48
C GLY A 181 11.52 -23.51 0.61
N LYS A 182 12.52 -23.69 1.49
CA LYS A 182 12.45 -24.59 2.64
C LYS A 182 12.20 -23.79 3.90
N GLU A 183 11.25 -24.23 4.71
CA GLU A 183 11.02 -23.65 6.02
C GLU A 183 12.23 -23.89 6.93
N VAL A 184 12.65 -22.87 7.67
CA VAL A 184 13.85 -22.90 8.53
C VAL A 184 13.56 -22.27 9.89
N PHE A 185 14.06 -22.88 10.95
CA PHE A 185 13.77 -22.48 12.33
C PHE A 185 15.03 -21.89 12.98
N TYR A 186 14.92 -20.65 13.46
CA TYR A 186 15.98 -19.92 14.16
C TYR A 186 15.45 -19.37 15.49
N ASP A 187 14.80 -20.22 16.29
CA ASP A 187 14.06 -19.83 17.49
C ASP A 187 14.84 -18.87 18.41
N GLY A 188 14.25 -17.71 18.69
CA GLY A 188 14.81 -16.70 19.59
C GLY A 188 15.96 -15.89 18.99
N GLN A 189 16.38 -16.16 17.75
CA GLN A 189 17.32 -15.31 17.03
C GLN A 189 16.58 -14.15 16.39
N TYR A 190 17.23 -12.99 16.32
CA TYR A 190 16.62 -11.76 15.87
C TYR A 190 16.65 -11.65 14.33
N PHE A 191 15.48 -11.60 13.70
CA PHE A 191 15.31 -11.62 12.24
C PHE A 191 16.11 -10.54 11.51
N PRO A 192 16.15 -9.26 11.95
CA PRO A 192 16.99 -8.25 11.30
C PRO A 192 18.48 -8.58 11.27
N ASP A 193 18.99 -9.28 12.29
CA ASP A 193 20.39 -9.74 12.31
C ASP A 193 20.58 -10.90 11.34
N LEU A 194 19.66 -11.88 11.33
CA LEU A 194 19.68 -12.97 10.36
C LEU A 194 19.65 -12.45 8.91
N ALA A 195 18.78 -11.48 8.62
CA ALA A 195 18.66 -10.87 7.30
C ALA A 195 19.91 -10.07 6.94
N SER A 196 20.47 -9.30 7.89
CA SER A 196 21.74 -8.59 7.71
C SER A 196 22.87 -9.56 7.41
N ASP A 197 23.04 -10.63 8.19
CA ASP A 197 24.08 -11.63 7.99
C ASP A 197 23.98 -12.30 6.61
N ARG A 198 22.77 -12.60 6.14
CA ARG A 198 22.56 -13.12 4.79
C ARG A 198 22.89 -12.10 3.71
N ALA A 199 22.60 -10.81 3.92
CA ALA A 199 22.98 -9.77 2.96
C ALA A 199 24.50 -9.63 2.86
N LEU A 200 25.20 -9.58 4.01
CA LEU A 200 26.66 -9.51 4.07
C LEU A 200 27.33 -10.74 3.43
N LYS A 201 26.79 -11.93 3.70
CA LYS A 201 27.27 -13.17 3.09
C LYS A 201 27.01 -13.20 1.58
N TYR A 202 25.83 -12.78 1.15
CA TYR A 202 25.47 -12.75 -0.27
C TYR A 202 26.43 -11.87 -1.08
N VAL A 203 26.77 -10.68 -0.60
CA VAL A 203 27.73 -9.80 -1.30
C VAL A 203 29.16 -10.34 -1.26
N GLU A 204 29.57 -11.04 -0.19
CA GLU A 204 30.88 -11.68 -0.08
C GLU A 204 31.04 -12.84 -1.06
N ASP A 205 30.01 -13.70 -1.13
CA ASP A 205 30.01 -14.90 -1.97
C ASP A 205 30.02 -14.54 -3.47
N HIS A 206 29.45 -13.39 -3.84
CA HIS A 206 29.31 -12.94 -5.23
C HIS A 206 30.20 -11.75 -5.60
N LYS A 207 31.21 -11.39 -4.80
CA LYS A 207 32.05 -10.20 -5.08
C LYS A 207 32.81 -10.23 -6.42
N GLU A 208 32.98 -11.41 -7.02
CA GLU A 208 33.69 -11.62 -8.29
C GLU A 208 32.75 -11.71 -9.51
N GLU A 209 31.43 -11.62 -9.30
CA GLU A 209 30.42 -11.67 -10.37
C GLU A 209 29.27 -10.67 -10.15
N PRO A 210 28.61 -10.17 -11.21
CA PRO A 210 27.53 -9.20 -11.04
C PRO A 210 26.34 -9.80 -10.31
N PHE A 211 25.84 -9.07 -9.32
CA PHE A 211 24.68 -9.48 -8.55
C PHE A 211 23.62 -8.39 -8.43
N PHE A 212 22.38 -8.84 -8.34
CA PHE A 212 21.22 -8.05 -7.97
C PHE A 212 20.69 -8.56 -6.63
N MET A 213 20.61 -7.68 -5.64
CA MET A 213 20.06 -7.99 -4.33
C MET A 213 18.86 -7.10 -4.03
N TYR A 214 17.70 -7.73 -3.83
CA TYR A 214 16.52 -7.10 -3.26
C TYR A 214 16.51 -7.36 -1.75
N TYR A 215 17.00 -6.37 -1.00
CA TYR A 215 17.10 -6.41 0.46
C TYR A 215 15.88 -5.69 1.07
N ALA A 216 14.80 -6.45 1.21
CA ALA A 216 13.46 -5.99 1.55
C ALA A 216 13.15 -6.14 3.04
N ILE A 217 13.85 -5.40 3.88
CA ILE A 217 13.76 -5.51 5.34
C ILE A 217 12.34 -5.12 5.81
N ASN A 218 11.78 -5.89 6.74
CA ASN A 218 10.47 -5.67 7.36
C ASN A 218 10.45 -4.53 8.40
N MET A 219 11.46 -3.65 8.41
CA MET A 219 11.61 -2.58 9.40
C MET A 219 11.34 -1.23 8.74
N PRO A 220 10.68 -0.27 9.43
CA PRO A 220 10.25 -0.32 10.82
C PRO A 220 8.86 -0.95 11.11
N HIS A 221 8.26 -1.76 10.24
CA HIS A 221 6.94 -2.38 10.51
C HIS A 221 6.88 -3.05 11.88
N TYR A 222 5.81 -2.80 12.64
CA TYR A 222 5.60 -3.36 13.98
C TYR A 222 5.61 -4.91 13.97
N PRO A 223 5.95 -5.57 15.10
CA PRO A 223 6.23 -5.02 16.43
C PRO A 223 7.58 -4.27 16.49
N TYR A 224 7.59 -3.10 17.14
CA TYR A 224 8.81 -2.32 17.34
C TYR A 224 9.73 -3.02 18.35
N GLN A 225 10.72 -3.74 17.83
CA GLN A 225 11.65 -4.55 18.60
C GLN A 225 13.08 -4.10 18.31
N PRO A 226 13.49 -2.88 18.69
CA PRO A 226 14.87 -2.40 18.49
C PRO A 226 15.85 -3.16 19.38
N THR A 227 17.14 -3.09 19.04
CA THR A 227 18.21 -3.57 19.93
C THR A 227 18.27 -2.78 21.23
N ASP A 228 18.86 -3.37 22.27
CA ASP A 228 19.02 -2.72 23.58
C ASP A 228 19.79 -1.40 23.49
N LYS A 229 20.84 -1.35 22.66
CA LYS A 229 21.61 -0.12 22.39
C LYS A 229 20.71 1.04 21.99
N TRP A 230 19.83 0.84 21.00
CA TRP A 230 18.97 1.90 20.51
C TRP A 230 17.78 2.15 21.42
N ARG A 231 17.24 1.10 22.06
CA ARG A 231 16.23 1.25 23.10
C ARG A 231 16.71 2.17 24.23
N ASP A 232 17.94 1.97 24.70
CA ASP A 232 18.54 2.79 25.75
C ASP A 232 18.84 4.21 25.28
N PHE A 233 19.25 4.38 24.02
CA PHE A 233 19.50 5.70 23.42
C PHE A 233 18.23 6.57 23.36
N TYR A 234 17.07 5.96 23.08
CA TYR A 234 15.78 6.65 22.95
C TYR A 234 14.86 6.52 24.16
N LYS A 235 15.35 6.05 25.30
CA LYS A 235 14.53 5.78 26.50
C LYS A 235 13.76 7.00 27.02
N ASP A 236 14.26 8.20 26.75
CA ASP A 236 13.68 9.48 27.18
C ASP A 236 12.80 10.14 26.10
N VAL A 237 12.66 9.52 24.92
CA VAL A 237 11.74 9.95 23.85
C VAL A 237 10.37 9.31 24.05
N GLU A 238 9.32 10.11 23.96
CA GLU A 238 7.95 9.65 24.19
C GLU A 238 7.55 8.49 23.25
N LYS A 239 6.84 7.50 23.81
CA LYS A 239 6.33 6.35 23.05
C LYS A 239 5.01 6.70 22.37
N PRO A 240 4.76 6.21 21.14
CA PRO A 240 5.54 5.20 20.42
C PRO A 240 6.71 5.74 19.57
N ARG A 241 6.93 7.06 19.51
CA ARG A 241 8.01 7.69 18.72
C ARG A 241 9.40 7.16 19.09
N GLY A 242 9.71 7.05 20.38
CA GLY A 242 11.00 6.53 20.85
C GLY A 242 11.28 5.09 20.42
N ASP A 243 10.29 4.20 20.53
CA ASP A 243 10.42 2.78 20.12
C ASP A 243 10.57 2.67 18.58
N TYR A 244 9.84 3.49 17.81
CA TYR A 244 9.97 3.58 16.36
C TYR A 244 11.34 4.14 15.93
N ALA A 245 11.79 5.24 16.53
CA ALA A 245 13.09 5.87 16.26
C ALA A 245 14.25 4.90 16.54
N ALA A 246 14.15 4.16 17.66
CA ALA A 246 15.09 3.11 17.99
C ALA A 246 15.15 2.02 16.92
N PHE A 247 14.01 1.68 16.31
CA PHE A 247 13.93 0.66 15.28
C PHE A 247 14.50 1.15 13.94
N ILE A 248 14.30 2.42 13.59
CA ILE A 248 14.98 3.06 12.45
C ILE A 248 16.50 3.07 12.65
N SER A 249 17.00 3.49 13.82
CA SER A 249 18.46 3.48 14.08
C SER A 249 19.05 2.06 14.10
N THR A 250 18.26 1.07 14.53
CA THR A 250 18.62 -0.35 14.44
C THR A 250 18.89 -0.75 12.99
N ILE A 251 18.03 -0.36 12.04
CA ILE A 251 18.24 -0.72 10.64
C ILE A 251 19.28 0.16 9.94
N ASP A 252 19.40 1.42 10.30
CA ASP A 252 20.49 2.29 9.81
C ASP A 252 21.87 1.68 10.12
N GLU A 253 22.06 1.15 11.33
CA GLU A 253 23.30 0.49 11.73
C GLU A 253 23.62 -0.75 10.87
N ARG A 254 22.62 -1.59 10.58
CA ARG A 254 22.77 -2.79 9.72
C ARG A 254 23.03 -2.43 8.26
N ILE A 255 22.41 -1.36 7.76
CA ILE A 255 22.75 -0.78 6.46
C ILE A 255 24.19 -0.27 6.47
N GLY A 256 24.66 0.31 7.58
CA GLY A 256 26.06 0.64 7.81
C GLY A 256 26.99 -0.55 7.62
N PHE A 257 26.68 -1.70 8.24
CA PHE A 257 27.45 -2.94 8.06
C PHE A 257 27.51 -3.39 6.60
N LEU A 258 26.41 -3.27 5.85
CA LEU A 258 26.39 -3.58 4.42
C LEU A 258 27.28 -2.62 3.62
N MET A 259 27.20 -1.31 3.88
CA MET A 259 28.06 -0.33 3.22
C MET A 259 29.54 -0.58 3.51
N ASP A 260 29.88 -0.80 4.78
CA ASP A 260 31.25 -1.10 5.20
C ASP A 260 31.75 -2.40 4.56
N LYS A 261 30.89 -3.41 4.41
CA LYS A 261 31.23 -4.65 3.72
C LYS A 261 31.57 -4.44 2.25
N LEU A 262 30.78 -3.64 1.53
CA LEU A 262 31.05 -3.30 0.14
C LEU A 262 32.37 -2.52 -0.02
N ASP A 263 32.67 -1.62 0.91
CA ASP A 263 33.93 -0.87 0.95
C ASP A 263 35.12 -1.79 1.24
N MET A 264 35.01 -2.69 2.24
CA MET A 264 36.05 -3.68 2.58
C MET A 264 36.36 -4.63 1.42
N LEU A 265 35.34 -5.00 0.65
CA LEU A 265 35.48 -5.85 -0.52
C LEU A 265 35.98 -5.10 -1.77
N GLY A 266 36.07 -3.77 -1.71
CA GLY A 266 36.51 -2.95 -2.85
C GLY A 266 35.50 -2.86 -3.99
N ILE A 267 34.23 -3.25 -3.77
CA ILE A 267 33.19 -3.31 -4.82
C ILE A 267 32.17 -2.16 -4.74
N ARG A 268 32.24 -1.31 -3.70
CA ARG A 268 31.28 -0.20 -3.50
C ARG A 268 31.23 0.80 -4.67
N ASP A 269 32.38 1.11 -5.26
CA ASP A 269 32.49 2.09 -6.35
C ASP A 269 31.76 1.65 -7.62
N ASN A 270 31.62 0.33 -7.81
CA ASN A 270 30.88 -0.29 -8.90
C ASN A 270 29.57 -0.96 -8.43
N THR A 271 28.93 -0.40 -7.40
CA THR A 271 27.64 -0.87 -6.90
C THR A 271 26.63 0.28 -6.90
N ILE A 272 25.50 0.08 -7.58
CA ILE A 272 24.32 0.93 -7.51
C ILE A 272 23.53 0.54 -6.26
N ILE A 273 23.28 1.51 -5.38
CA ILE A 273 22.42 1.35 -4.21
C ILE A 273 21.17 2.20 -4.42
N VAL A 274 20.00 1.58 -4.34
CA VAL A 274 18.71 2.25 -4.21
C VAL A 274 18.21 2.03 -2.79
N TYR A 275 17.72 3.08 -2.14
CA TYR A 275 17.01 3.02 -0.86
C TYR A 275 15.63 3.63 -1.04
N GLN A 276 14.58 2.93 -0.64
CA GLN A 276 13.19 3.44 -0.65
C GLN A 276 12.34 2.70 0.40
N SER A 277 11.22 3.27 0.83
CA SER A 277 10.21 2.56 1.64
C SER A 277 9.04 2.06 0.78
N ASP A 278 8.29 1.04 1.25
CA ASP A 278 7.16 0.48 0.50
C ASP A 278 5.87 1.29 0.57
N ASN A 279 5.62 1.98 1.68
CA ASN A 279 4.49 2.89 1.87
C ASN A 279 4.74 3.80 3.08
N GLY A 280 3.85 4.76 3.32
CA GLY A 280 3.93 5.62 4.48
C GLY A 280 3.84 4.86 5.81
N HIS A 281 4.30 5.49 6.89
CA HIS A 281 4.24 4.91 8.24
C HIS A 281 2.85 4.42 8.64
N SER A 282 2.80 3.37 9.46
CA SER A 282 1.54 2.86 9.99
C SER A 282 1.01 3.72 11.14
N THR A 283 -0.31 3.88 11.21
CA THR A 283 -1.06 4.43 12.35
C THR A 283 -2.01 3.39 12.96
N GLU A 284 -1.76 2.12 12.66
CA GLU A 284 -2.59 1.01 13.12
C GLU A 284 -2.46 0.83 14.63
N THR A 285 -3.50 0.30 15.28
CA THR A 285 -3.51 0.08 16.74
C THR A 285 -2.38 -0.83 17.20
N ARG A 286 -1.97 -1.80 16.37
CA ARG A 286 -0.83 -2.71 16.61
C ARG A 286 0.52 -2.04 16.45
N ALA A 287 0.58 -0.91 15.76
CA ALA A 287 1.70 0.02 15.76
C ALA A 287 1.62 1.03 16.92
N PHE A 288 0.79 0.76 17.94
CA PHE A 288 0.49 1.72 19.02
C PHE A 288 -0.04 3.06 18.50
N ASN A 289 -0.77 3.04 17.38
CA ASN A 289 -1.25 4.20 16.64
C ASN A 289 -0.15 5.09 16.04
N GLY A 290 1.08 4.57 15.88
CA GLY A 290 2.10 5.18 15.03
C GLY A 290 3.48 5.26 15.66
N GLY A 291 4.19 6.36 15.41
CA GLY A 291 5.58 6.56 15.80
C GLY A 291 6.42 7.09 14.63
N GLY A 292 6.05 6.74 13.40
CA GLY A 292 6.59 7.39 12.21
C GLY A 292 6.04 8.80 12.01
N ASN A 293 6.71 9.58 11.16
CA ASN A 293 6.36 10.96 10.88
C ASN A 293 6.45 11.25 9.37
N ALA A 294 5.36 11.78 8.82
CA ALA A 294 5.30 12.25 7.43
C ALA A 294 5.50 13.77 7.30
N GLY A 295 5.87 14.47 8.39
CA GLY A 295 6.17 15.90 8.37
C GLY A 295 4.94 16.74 8.00
N PRO A 296 5.02 17.62 6.98
CA PRO A 296 3.86 18.38 6.54
C PRO A 296 2.83 17.53 5.79
N TYR A 297 3.21 16.37 5.25
CA TYR A 297 2.34 15.57 4.41
C TYR A 297 1.19 14.95 5.21
N ARG A 298 -0.04 15.06 4.69
CA ARG A 298 -1.25 14.44 5.25
C ARG A 298 -1.35 12.98 4.86
N GLY A 299 -2.01 12.17 5.69
CA GLY A 299 -2.16 10.74 5.48
C GLY A 299 -0.97 9.92 5.98
N ALA A 300 -1.19 8.62 6.04
CA ALA A 300 -0.25 7.60 6.45
C ALA A 300 -0.53 6.32 5.64
N LYS A 301 0.00 5.16 6.01
CA LYS A 301 -0.34 3.86 5.38
C LYS A 301 -1.84 3.75 5.07
N SER A 302 -2.18 3.18 3.92
CA SER A 302 -3.55 3.04 3.38
C SER A 302 -4.25 4.35 2.95
N SER A 303 -3.54 5.48 2.89
CA SER A 303 -4.04 6.77 2.39
C SER A 303 -3.41 7.15 1.06
N LEU A 304 -4.19 7.74 0.15
CA LEU A 304 -3.65 8.35 -1.08
C LEU A 304 -3.22 9.81 -0.91
N PHE A 305 -3.37 10.41 0.28
CA PHE A 305 -2.69 11.67 0.59
C PHE A 305 -1.15 11.46 0.62
N GLU A 306 -0.38 12.53 0.43
CA GLU A 306 1.08 12.51 0.24
C GLU A 306 1.80 11.66 1.28
N GLY A 307 1.42 11.71 2.55
CA GLY A 307 2.07 10.98 3.64
C GLY A 307 1.90 9.46 3.59
N GLY A 308 0.98 8.94 2.77
CA GLY A 308 0.81 7.51 2.52
C GLY A 308 1.59 6.96 1.32
N ILE A 309 1.98 7.83 0.37
CA ILE A 309 2.57 7.43 -0.92
C ILE A 309 3.89 8.12 -1.27
N ARG A 310 4.25 9.23 -0.64
CA ARG A 310 5.50 9.98 -0.86
C ARG A 310 6.52 9.62 0.19
N LEU A 311 7.68 9.11 -0.23
CA LEU A 311 8.59 8.39 0.66
C LEU A 311 10.05 8.82 0.50
N PRO A 312 10.91 8.56 1.50
CA PRO A 312 12.34 8.74 1.35
C PRO A 312 12.85 7.81 0.25
N THR A 313 13.61 8.37 -0.69
CA THR A 313 14.14 7.66 -1.85
C THR A 313 15.52 8.21 -2.19
N ILE A 314 16.52 7.32 -2.27
CA ILE A 314 17.91 7.67 -2.56
C ILE A 314 18.45 6.71 -3.61
N ILE A 315 19.27 7.22 -4.54
CA ILE A 315 20.13 6.41 -5.39
C ILE A 315 21.58 6.86 -5.27
N SER A 316 22.52 5.92 -5.19
CA SER A 316 23.95 6.22 -5.18
C SER A 316 24.74 5.22 -6.02
N TRP A 317 25.64 5.75 -6.85
CA TRP A 317 26.67 4.99 -7.55
C TRP A 317 27.94 5.82 -7.57
N LYS A 318 28.79 5.60 -6.55
CA LYS A 318 29.79 6.55 -6.01
C LYS A 318 30.82 7.11 -7.00
N ASN A 319 31.00 6.57 -8.19
CA ASN A 319 31.90 7.17 -9.19
C ASN A 319 31.22 7.41 -10.56
N ASN A 320 29.93 7.14 -10.67
CA ASN A 320 29.20 7.12 -11.94
C ASN A 320 27.92 7.97 -11.94
N LEU A 321 27.43 8.36 -10.75
CA LEU A 321 26.29 9.27 -10.60
C LEU A 321 26.68 10.52 -9.78
N PRO A 322 25.94 11.62 -9.92
CA PRO A 322 26.13 12.81 -9.08
C PRO A 322 26.03 12.51 -7.58
N HIS A 323 26.76 13.28 -6.77
CA HIS A 323 26.74 13.19 -5.31
C HIS A 323 26.17 14.44 -4.67
N ASN A 324 25.57 14.26 -3.49
CA ASN A 324 24.99 15.32 -2.68
C ASN A 324 23.96 16.15 -3.45
N VAL A 325 23.16 15.49 -4.29
CA VAL A 325 22.10 16.11 -5.07
C VAL A 325 20.76 15.91 -4.37
N VAL A 326 19.97 16.98 -4.34
CA VAL A 326 18.56 16.94 -3.98
C VAL A 326 17.76 17.10 -5.26
N ASN A 327 17.04 16.06 -5.65
CA ASN A 327 16.22 16.08 -6.84
C ASN A 327 14.74 16.31 -6.47
N HIS A 328 14.16 17.37 -7.04
CA HIS A 328 12.78 17.77 -6.79
C HIS A 328 11.80 17.26 -7.84
N GLU A 329 12.28 16.54 -8.84
CA GLU A 329 11.48 16.01 -9.93
C GLU A 329 10.64 14.81 -9.49
N PHE A 330 9.56 14.59 -10.24
CA PHE A 330 8.60 13.52 -9.97
C PHE A 330 9.17 12.15 -10.33
N PHE A 331 9.06 11.19 -9.41
CA PHE A 331 9.53 9.81 -9.57
C PHE A 331 8.52 8.82 -8.97
N MET A 332 8.32 7.65 -9.59
CA MET A 332 7.55 6.55 -8.98
C MET A 332 8.37 5.28 -8.87
N ASN A 333 8.07 4.42 -7.90
CA ASN A 333 8.75 3.13 -7.76
C ASN A 333 8.63 2.21 -8.99
N ILE A 334 7.58 2.36 -9.82
CA ILE A 334 7.46 1.68 -11.12
C ILE A 334 8.55 2.09 -12.12
N ASP A 335 9.15 3.26 -11.96
CA ASP A 335 10.22 3.78 -12.83
C ASP A 335 11.57 3.11 -12.56
N TRP A 336 11.73 2.40 -11.44
CA TRP A 336 13.00 1.76 -11.12
C TRP A 336 13.39 0.69 -12.12
N LEU A 337 12.44 -0.15 -12.57
CA LEU A 337 12.74 -1.22 -13.52
C LEU A 337 13.36 -0.70 -14.83
N PRO A 338 12.71 0.22 -15.58
CA PRO A 338 13.31 0.75 -16.81
C PRO A 338 14.56 1.60 -16.54
N THR A 339 14.60 2.33 -15.42
CA THR A 339 15.75 3.17 -15.06
C THR A 339 16.99 2.34 -14.75
N LEU A 340 16.86 1.28 -13.94
CA LEU A 340 17.97 0.38 -13.61
C LEU A 340 18.42 -0.42 -14.83
N ALA A 341 17.47 -0.87 -15.67
CA ALA A 341 17.79 -1.49 -16.95
C ALA A 341 18.71 -0.57 -17.78
N LYS A 342 18.37 0.72 -17.87
CA LYS A 342 19.12 1.70 -18.66
C LYS A 342 20.46 2.09 -18.05
N LEU A 343 20.54 2.24 -16.72
CA LEU A 343 21.81 2.45 -16.01
C LEU A 343 22.78 1.27 -16.21
N CYS A 344 22.26 0.05 -16.31
CA CYS A 344 23.05 -1.16 -16.56
C CYS A 344 23.20 -1.51 -18.06
N ASN A 345 22.72 -0.64 -18.97
CA ASN A 345 22.78 -0.82 -20.42
C ASN A 345 22.07 -2.09 -20.94
N PHE A 346 20.91 -2.41 -20.37
CA PHE A 346 20.03 -3.49 -20.82
C PHE A 346 18.96 -2.99 -21.79
N ASN A 347 18.39 -3.93 -22.55
CA ASN A 347 17.16 -3.68 -23.27
C ASN A 347 15.99 -3.59 -22.29
N LEU A 348 15.06 -2.66 -22.55
CA LEU A 348 13.84 -2.58 -21.77
C LEU A 348 12.95 -3.79 -22.07
N PRO A 349 12.34 -4.41 -21.05
CA PRO A 349 11.29 -5.38 -21.29
C PRO A 349 10.10 -4.71 -21.95
N LYS A 350 9.30 -5.51 -22.66
CA LYS A 350 8.02 -5.07 -23.21
C LYS A 350 7.00 -4.99 -22.07
N ASP A 351 5.93 -4.21 -22.29
CA ASP A 351 4.76 -4.19 -21.40
C ASP A 351 5.11 -3.78 -19.96
N ILE A 352 5.57 -2.53 -19.78
CA ILE A 352 5.80 -1.90 -18.47
C ILE A 352 5.16 -0.50 -18.46
N ASP A 353 4.75 -0.04 -17.28
CA ASP A 353 4.14 1.29 -17.07
C ASP A 353 5.17 2.35 -16.63
N GLY A 354 6.31 1.89 -16.12
CA GLY A 354 7.44 2.72 -15.72
C GLY A 354 8.09 3.45 -16.90
N LEU A 355 8.67 4.60 -16.61
CA LEU A 355 9.46 5.39 -17.55
C LEU A 355 10.95 5.33 -17.19
N ASP A 356 11.81 5.34 -18.20
CA ASP A 356 13.26 5.49 -18.00
C ASP A 356 13.56 6.93 -17.54
N LEU A 357 14.00 7.07 -16.29
CA LEU A 357 14.41 8.32 -15.69
C LEU A 357 15.93 8.40 -15.48
N SER A 358 16.71 7.54 -16.13
CA SER A 358 18.17 7.49 -15.94
C SER A 358 18.85 8.81 -16.33
N GLU A 359 18.40 9.51 -17.37
CA GLU A 359 18.95 10.82 -17.75
C GLU A 359 18.67 11.91 -16.69
N MET A 360 17.50 11.85 -16.04
CA MET A 360 17.15 12.71 -14.91
C MET A 360 18.06 12.46 -13.70
N ILE A 361 18.51 11.22 -13.52
CA ILE A 361 19.39 10.82 -12.41
C ILE A 361 20.85 11.17 -12.69
N LYS A 362 21.33 10.97 -13.92
CA LYS A 362 22.71 11.25 -14.34
C LYS A 362 23.01 12.75 -14.41
N THR A 363 22.03 13.55 -14.80
CA THR A 363 22.20 14.98 -15.07
C THR A 363 21.33 15.80 -14.14
N PRO A 364 21.89 16.41 -13.08
CA PRO A 364 21.12 17.23 -12.15
C PRO A 364 20.36 18.36 -12.85
N ASN A 365 19.14 18.65 -12.38
CA ASN A 365 18.20 19.64 -12.95
C ASN A 365 17.55 19.27 -14.30
N THR A 366 17.78 18.07 -14.83
CA THR A 366 16.97 17.54 -15.93
C THR A 366 15.55 17.27 -15.43
N ALA A 367 14.53 17.70 -16.16
CA ALA A 367 13.13 17.49 -15.80
C ALA A 367 12.72 16.01 -15.93
N SER A 368 11.81 15.55 -15.07
CA SER A 368 11.24 14.21 -15.21
C SER A 368 10.38 14.11 -16.47
N GLN A 369 10.51 12.99 -17.19
CA GLN A 369 9.55 12.64 -18.24
C GLN A 369 8.18 12.29 -17.66
N ARG A 370 8.13 11.92 -16.37
CA ARG A 370 6.88 11.66 -15.65
C ARG A 370 6.33 12.98 -15.12
N THR A 371 5.24 13.44 -15.72
CA THR A 371 4.53 14.65 -15.27
C THR A 371 3.25 14.35 -14.50
N GLY A 372 2.93 13.07 -14.29
CA GLY A 372 1.69 12.64 -13.64
C GLY A 372 1.65 11.15 -13.34
N ALA A 373 0.62 10.76 -12.60
CA ALA A 373 0.42 9.41 -12.11
C ALA A 373 -1.03 9.17 -11.69
N PHE A 374 -1.38 7.89 -11.59
CA PHE A 374 -2.68 7.42 -11.14
C PHE A 374 -2.51 6.50 -9.94
N TRP A 375 -3.52 6.47 -9.07
CA TRP A 375 -3.60 5.52 -7.97
C TRP A 375 -5.03 5.03 -7.84
N LYS A 376 -5.18 3.76 -7.48
CA LYS A 376 -6.46 3.17 -7.10
C LYS A 376 -6.21 2.13 -6.01
N TYR A 377 -6.91 2.26 -4.90
CA TYR A 377 -6.77 1.37 -3.76
C TYR A 377 -8.08 1.29 -2.97
N GLY A 378 -8.68 0.09 -2.95
CA GLY A 378 -10.03 -0.09 -2.43
C GLY A 378 -11.02 0.77 -3.22
N ASN A 379 -11.75 1.63 -2.51
CA ASN A 379 -12.65 2.62 -3.12
C ASN A 379 -11.98 3.96 -3.44
N GLN A 380 -10.77 4.20 -2.92
CA GLN A 380 -10.05 5.45 -3.14
C GLN A 380 -9.40 5.44 -4.53
N TRP A 381 -9.36 6.60 -5.16
CA TRP A 381 -8.53 6.80 -6.34
C TRP A 381 -7.90 8.20 -6.32
N ALA A 382 -6.81 8.35 -7.05
CA ALA A 382 -6.15 9.63 -7.22
C ALA A 382 -5.59 9.76 -8.64
N VAL A 383 -5.61 10.99 -9.16
CA VAL A 383 -4.88 11.38 -10.37
C VAL A 383 -4.08 12.62 -10.05
N ARG A 384 -2.80 12.61 -10.41
CA ARG A 384 -1.94 13.78 -10.35
C ARG A 384 -1.43 14.14 -11.73
N ASN A 385 -1.47 15.42 -12.05
CA ASN A 385 -0.91 15.96 -13.28
C ASN A 385 -0.25 17.32 -12.97
N GLY A 386 1.08 17.36 -12.97
CA GLY A 386 1.86 18.47 -12.46
C GLY A 386 1.64 18.65 -10.96
N ASN A 387 1.28 19.87 -10.57
CA ASN A 387 1.04 20.23 -9.16
C ASN A 387 -0.38 19.90 -8.70
N TRP A 388 -1.30 19.65 -9.62
CA TRP A 388 -2.70 19.36 -9.29
C TRP A 388 -2.93 17.89 -9.04
N LYS A 389 -3.60 17.58 -7.94
CA LYS A 389 -3.97 16.22 -7.54
C LYS A 389 -5.44 16.18 -7.15
N LEU A 390 -6.21 15.31 -7.81
CA LEU A 390 -7.61 15.04 -7.50
C LEU A 390 -7.72 13.65 -6.89
N MET A 391 -8.43 13.54 -5.78
CA MET A 391 -8.76 12.27 -5.13
C MET A 391 -10.27 12.07 -5.11
N GLY A 392 -10.69 10.82 -5.31
CA GLY A 392 -12.04 10.36 -5.03
C GLY A 392 -12.08 9.46 -3.81
N TYR A 393 -13.09 9.65 -2.96
CA TYR A 393 -13.24 8.99 -1.65
C TYR A 393 -11.95 9.02 -0.82
N PRO A 394 -11.32 10.19 -0.62
CA PRO A 394 -10.07 10.28 0.12
C PRO A 394 -10.20 9.68 1.54
N LYS A 395 -9.12 9.11 2.07
CA LYS A 395 -9.05 8.63 3.45
C LYS A 395 -7.83 9.21 4.15
N ASP A 396 -8.02 9.95 5.23
CA ASP A 396 -6.91 10.44 6.06
C ASP A 396 -6.66 9.50 7.24
N THR A 397 -5.67 8.62 7.11
CA THR A 397 -5.27 7.69 8.19
C THR A 397 -4.35 8.31 9.24
N SER A 398 -3.92 9.56 9.04
CA SER A 398 -3.11 10.32 10.01
C SER A 398 -3.96 11.18 10.95
N ASN A 399 -5.23 11.39 10.62
CA ASN A 399 -6.15 12.30 11.32
C ASN A 399 -5.62 13.74 11.44
N LYS A 400 -4.76 14.18 10.51
CA LYS A 400 -4.14 15.51 10.53
C LYS A 400 -5.11 16.63 10.12
N GLY A 401 -6.08 16.31 9.26
CA GLY A 401 -7.08 17.27 8.79
C GLY A 401 -8.50 16.75 8.96
N LYS A 402 -9.47 17.67 9.03
CA LYS A 402 -10.88 17.29 8.94
C LYS A 402 -11.21 16.82 7.52
N LEU A 403 -12.10 15.85 7.42
CA LEU A 403 -12.59 15.34 6.15
C LEU A 403 -14.09 15.05 6.32
N ASP A 404 -14.91 15.78 5.58
CA ASP A 404 -16.34 15.51 5.51
C ASP A 404 -16.55 14.54 4.34
N LEU A 405 -16.82 13.27 4.63
CA LEU A 405 -16.86 12.24 3.58
C LEU A 405 -18.02 12.42 2.58
N GLU A 406 -19.01 13.27 2.88
CA GLU A 406 -20.04 13.65 1.93
C GLU A 406 -19.56 14.81 1.04
N GLN A 407 -19.06 15.89 1.64
CA GLN A 407 -18.69 17.11 0.93
C GLN A 407 -17.32 17.01 0.24
N ASP A 408 -16.41 16.23 0.80
CA ASP A 408 -15.03 16.02 0.35
C ASP A 408 -14.86 14.69 -0.41
N ALA A 409 -15.96 14.08 -0.87
CA ALA A 409 -15.89 12.86 -1.68
C ALA A 409 -15.02 13.05 -2.93
N LEU A 410 -14.96 14.28 -3.46
CA LEU A 410 -13.88 14.75 -4.36
C LEU A 410 -13.01 15.76 -3.63
N PHE A 411 -11.70 15.52 -3.62
CA PHE A 411 -10.72 16.38 -2.95
C PHE A 411 -9.64 16.81 -3.92
N LEU A 412 -9.60 18.12 -4.21
CA LEU A 412 -8.61 18.71 -5.11
C LEU A 412 -7.54 19.46 -4.30
N SER A 413 -6.28 19.20 -4.59
CA SER A 413 -5.11 19.87 -4.01
C SER A 413 -4.23 20.47 -5.11
N ASN A 414 -3.59 21.60 -4.83
CA ASN A 414 -2.42 22.10 -5.56
C ASN A 414 -1.21 21.97 -4.65
N LEU A 415 -0.29 21.05 -4.98
CA LEU A 415 0.85 20.69 -4.14
C LEU A 415 1.99 21.71 -4.13
N ASP A 416 1.96 22.68 -5.06
CA ASP A 416 2.89 23.82 -5.05
C ASP A 416 2.44 24.89 -4.05
N ASP A 417 1.12 25.09 -3.91
CA ASP A 417 0.53 26.02 -2.96
C ASP A 417 0.42 25.42 -1.54
N ASP A 418 0.00 24.16 -1.45
CA ASP A 418 -0.24 23.44 -0.21
C ASP A 418 0.19 21.97 -0.32
N ILE A 419 1.43 21.70 0.06
CA ILE A 419 1.99 20.35 0.13
C ILE A 419 1.38 19.49 1.24
N SER A 420 0.67 20.11 2.19
CA SER A 420 0.04 19.42 3.32
C SER A 420 -1.36 18.89 2.99
N GLU A 421 -1.95 19.28 1.86
CA GLU A 421 -3.29 18.83 1.42
C GLU A 421 -4.37 19.03 2.51
N MET A 422 -4.30 20.15 3.22
CA MET A 422 -5.23 20.47 4.31
C MET A 422 -6.49 21.17 3.81
N LYS A 423 -6.41 21.80 2.63
CA LYS A 423 -7.52 22.54 2.03
C LYS A 423 -8.03 21.84 0.77
N ASN A 424 -9.32 21.47 0.77
CA ASN A 424 -10.00 21.02 -0.44
C ASN A 424 -10.29 22.23 -1.35
N LEU A 425 -9.79 22.19 -2.59
CA LEU A 425 -9.97 23.23 -3.61
C LEU A 425 -11.06 22.89 -4.63
N ALA A 426 -11.75 21.75 -4.50
CA ALA A 426 -12.66 21.23 -5.54
C ALA A 426 -13.81 22.20 -5.87
N SER A 427 -14.34 22.90 -4.88
CA SER A 427 -15.40 23.91 -5.09
C SER A 427 -14.89 25.22 -5.70
N GLN A 428 -13.59 25.51 -5.57
CA GLN A 428 -12.96 26.73 -6.07
C GLN A 428 -12.52 26.59 -7.54
N TYR A 429 -12.16 25.38 -7.97
CA TYR A 429 -11.66 25.09 -9.32
C TYR A 429 -12.40 23.92 -9.98
N PRO A 430 -13.72 24.04 -10.24
CA PRO A 430 -14.51 22.96 -10.81
C PRO A 430 -14.03 22.52 -12.19
N GLU A 431 -13.47 23.42 -13.00
CA GLU A 431 -12.86 23.11 -14.30
C GLU A 431 -11.63 22.20 -14.17
N MET A 432 -10.83 22.38 -13.12
CA MET A 432 -9.67 21.53 -12.83
C MET A 432 -10.11 20.14 -12.35
N VAL A 433 -11.17 20.08 -11.53
CA VAL A 433 -11.80 18.81 -11.13
C VAL A 433 -12.24 18.03 -12.38
N GLU A 434 -12.96 18.67 -13.30
CA GLU A 434 -13.41 18.01 -14.53
C GLU A 434 -12.24 17.56 -15.41
N ALA A 435 -11.21 18.39 -15.61
CA ALA A 435 -10.04 18.04 -16.41
C ALA A 435 -9.28 16.82 -15.85
N LEU A 436 -9.07 16.78 -14.53
CA LEU A 436 -8.41 15.65 -13.87
C LEU A 436 -9.29 14.41 -13.85
N LYS A 437 -10.60 14.55 -13.62
CA LYS A 437 -11.56 13.45 -13.72
C LYS A 437 -11.55 12.82 -15.11
N THR A 438 -11.53 13.63 -16.17
CA THR A 438 -11.39 13.12 -17.55
C THR A 438 -10.09 12.35 -17.74
N LYS A 439 -8.96 12.83 -17.18
CA LYS A 439 -7.69 12.07 -17.22
C LYS A 439 -7.79 10.74 -16.48
N TYR A 440 -8.42 10.71 -15.30
CA TYR A 440 -8.66 9.48 -14.56
C TYR A 440 -9.50 8.48 -15.36
N LEU A 441 -10.62 8.93 -15.95
CA LEU A 441 -11.50 8.08 -16.76
C LEU A 441 -10.88 7.61 -18.08
N ALA A 442 -9.84 8.31 -18.56
CA ALA A 442 -9.07 7.89 -19.73
C ALA A 442 -7.99 6.85 -19.38
N TRP A 443 -7.66 6.67 -18.10
CA TRP A 443 -6.81 5.58 -17.65
C TRP A 443 -7.59 4.27 -17.69
N GLU A 444 -6.95 3.18 -18.12
CA GLU A 444 -7.60 1.88 -18.35
C GLU A 444 -8.31 1.28 -17.12
N HIS A 445 -7.92 1.72 -15.91
CA HIS A 445 -8.48 1.29 -14.62
C HIS A 445 -9.42 2.34 -13.98
N GLY A 446 -9.68 3.45 -14.66
CA GLY A 446 -10.60 4.49 -14.23
C GLY A 446 -12.00 4.28 -14.79
N PHE A 447 -12.99 4.14 -13.92
CA PHE A 447 -14.37 3.86 -14.33
C PHE A 447 -15.34 4.94 -13.82
N GLU A 448 -16.41 5.18 -14.58
CA GLU A 448 -17.52 6.06 -14.16
C GLU A 448 -18.16 5.64 -12.83
N THR A 449 -18.08 4.35 -12.49
CA THR A 449 -18.54 3.82 -11.19
C THR A 449 -17.68 4.25 -10.02
N ASP A 450 -16.42 4.64 -10.27
CA ASP A 450 -15.51 5.13 -9.23
C ASP A 450 -15.79 6.59 -8.88
N ILE A 451 -16.43 7.36 -9.77
CA ILE A 451 -16.66 8.79 -9.58
C ILE A 451 -17.73 8.99 -8.49
N PRO A 452 -17.44 9.78 -7.44
CA PRO A 452 -18.44 10.19 -6.47
C PRO A 452 -19.61 10.86 -7.18
N LYS A 453 -20.77 10.20 -7.15
CA LYS A 453 -22.02 10.80 -7.64
C LYS A 453 -22.44 11.85 -6.62
N LYS A 454 -22.98 13.00 -7.02
CA LYS A 454 -23.62 13.89 -6.06
C LYS A 454 -24.82 13.17 -5.43
N THR A 455 -24.99 13.26 -4.12
CA THR A 455 -26.25 12.90 -3.45
C THR A 455 -27.37 13.63 -4.19
N LYS A 456 -28.27 12.88 -4.85
CA LYS A 456 -29.45 13.48 -5.47
C LYS A 456 -30.44 13.70 -4.33
N PRO A 457 -30.85 14.95 -4.05
CA PRO A 457 -31.95 15.18 -3.13
C PRO A 457 -33.18 14.43 -3.67
N LEU A 458 -33.68 13.52 -2.87
CA LEU A 458 -34.93 12.83 -3.10
C LEU A 458 -36.03 13.67 -2.45
N ASN A 459 -37.23 13.64 -3.05
CA ASN A 459 -38.43 14.19 -2.44
C ASN A 459 -39.41 13.05 -2.24
N HIS A 460 -39.85 12.83 -1.01
CA HIS A 460 -40.80 11.80 -0.63
C HIS A 460 -41.47 12.15 0.71
N LEU A 461 -42.56 11.46 1.04
CA LEU A 461 -43.39 11.74 2.22
C LEU A 461 -42.69 11.46 3.56
N GLY A 462 -41.57 10.73 3.52
CA GLY A 462 -40.80 10.33 4.71
C GLY A 462 -39.82 11.39 5.19
N ILE A 463 -39.54 12.42 4.38
CA ILE A 463 -38.60 13.47 4.74
C ILE A 463 -39.15 14.26 5.94
N ASN A 464 -38.32 14.47 6.96
CA ASN A 464 -38.72 15.10 8.24
C ASN A 464 -39.81 14.32 9.00
N ALA A 465 -40.03 13.04 8.68
CA ALA A 465 -40.76 12.15 9.57
C ALA A 465 -40.02 12.04 10.93
N LYS A 466 -40.68 11.51 11.96
CA LYS A 466 -39.95 11.13 13.18
C LYS A 466 -39.60 9.65 13.07
N ILE A 467 -38.34 9.31 13.29
CA ILE A 467 -37.88 7.92 13.25
C ILE A 467 -37.40 7.49 14.64
N LYS A 468 -37.69 6.24 14.99
CA LYS A 468 -37.07 5.56 16.13
C LYS A 468 -36.64 4.16 15.72
N SER A 469 -35.49 3.72 16.21
CA SER A 469 -35.12 2.32 16.13
C SER A 469 -35.71 1.55 17.32
N THR A 470 -36.23 0.36 17.06
CA THR A 470 -36.69 -0.58 18.10
C THR A 470 -35.66 -1.66 18.39
N THR A 471 -34.61 -1.75 17.57
CA THR A 471 -33.41 -2.57 17.83
C THR A 471 -32.27 -1.71 18.36
N LYS A 472 -31.30 -2.36 19.02
CA LYS A 472 -30.07 -1.68 19.45
C LYS A 472 -29.15 -1.50 18.24
N LEU A 473 -28.91 -0.25 17.86
CA LEU A 473 -28.02 0.09 16.75
C LEU A 473 -26.55 -0.08 17.11
N ASN A 474 -25.74 -0.31 16.08
CA ASN A 474 -24.29 -0.28 16.21
C ASN A 474 -23.81 1.13 16.61
N ASN A 475 -22.87 1.21 17.56
CA ASN A 475 -22.37 2.48 18.11
C ASN A 475 -21.76 3.41 17.04
N ARG A 476 -21.19 2.83 15.97
CA ARG A 476 -20.53 3.56 14.89
C ARG A 476 -21.52 4.14 13.87
N TYR A 477 -22.65 3.46 13.63
CA TYR A 477 -23.61 3.79 12.57
C TYR A 477 -25.01 4.03 13.15
N LYS A 478 -25.11 4.90 14.15
CA LYS A 478 -26.34 5.14 14.93
C LYS A 478 -27.13 6.39 14.56
N ASN A 479 -26.68 7.16 13.56
CA ASN A 479 -27.33 8.41 13.18
C ASN A 479 -28.59 8.15 12.35
N ILE A 480 -29.69 7.74 12.98
CA ILE A 480 -30.93 7.30 12.29
C ILE A 480 -31.57 8.37 11.40
N GLU A 481 -31.26 9.64 11.61
CA GLU A 481 -31.81 10.75 10.82
C GLU A 481 -31.41 10.66 9.34
N ILE A 482 -30.33 9.96 9.01
CA ILE A 482 -29.92 9.74 7.60
C ILE A 482 -30.89 8.86 6.81
N LEU A 483 -31.81 8.16 7.49
CA LEU A 483 -32.80 7.32 6.83
C LEU A 483 -34.02 8.13 6.35
N ILE A 484 -34.07 9.43 6.63
CA ILE A 484 -35.20 10.32 6.34
C ILE A 484 -34.72 11.73 5.93
N ASP A 485 -33.46 11.88 5.52
CA ASP A 485 -32.86 13.18 5.18
C ASP A 485 -33.00 13.53 3.68
N GLY A 486 -33.58 12.62 2.90
CA GLY A 486 -33.77 12.74 1.47
C GLY A 486 -32.49 12.50 0.67
N LYS A 487 -31.51 11.76 1.20
CA LYS A 487 -30.22 11.51 0.55
C LYS A 487 -29.86 10.03 0.48
N ARG A 488 -29.38 9.61 -0.71
CA ARG A 488 -28.86 8.26 -0.96
C ARG A 488 -27.37 8.17 -0.63
N GLY A 489 -26.97 7.07 -0.01
CA GLY A 489 -25.57 6.77 0.28
C GLY A 489 -24.74 6.41 -0.95
N PHE A 490 -23.44 6.62 -0.85
CA PHE A 490 -22.45 6.25 -1.87
C PHE A 490 -22.01 4.80 -1.75
N LEU A 491 -21.28 4.27 -2.74
CA LEU A 491 -20.69 2.92 -2.69
C LEU A 491 -19.66 2.73 -1.55
N ASP A 492 -19.39 3.78 -0.76
CA ASP A 492 -18.60 3.73 0.46
C ASP A 492 -19.50 3.77 1.71
N PHE A 493 -19.50 2.68 2.48
CA PHE A 493 -20.17 2.59 3.78
C PHE A 493 -19.56 3.54 4.83
N GLY A 494 -18.34 4.01 4.59
CA GLY A 494 -17.65 5.00 5.40
C GLY A 494 -18.21 6.42 5.25
N SER A 495 -18.95 6.72 4.18
CA SER A 495 -19.42 8.07 3.82
C SER A 495 -20.28 8.79 4.89
N GLY A 496 -20.74 8.07 5.92
CA GLY A 496 -21.63 8.61 6.94
C GLY A 496 -23.11 8.58 6.55
N GLN A 497 -23.44 8.22 5.31
CA GLN A 497 -24.80 8.13 4.78
C GLN A 497 -25.39 6.70 4.87
N TRP A 498 -24.91 5.89 5.81
CA TRP A 498 -25.35 4.51 5.99
C TRP A 498 -25.60 4.12 7.45
N ILE A 499 -26.69 3.39 7.69
CA ILE A 499 -26.92 2.66 8.94
C ILE A 499 -26.45 1.23 8.75
N GLY A 500 -25.43 0.86 9.50
CA GLY A 500 -24.76 -0.44 9.44
C GLY A 500 -25.08 -1.32 10.63
N GLN A 501 -25.31 -2.61 10.37
CA GLN A 501 -25.54 -3.60 11.41
C GLN A 501 -24.82 -4.90 11.08
N GLU A 502 -24.10 -5.43 12.08
CA GLU A 502 -23.38 -6.71 12.02
C GLU A 502 -24.22 -7.80 12.68
N GLY A 503 -24.41 -8.93 11.98
CA GLY A 503 -25.05 -10.16 12.46
C GLY A 503 -26.53 -10.09 12.84
N GLY A 504 -27.05 -8.93 13.21
CA GLY A 504 -28.44 -8.72 13.66
C GLY A 504 -29.30 -7.97 12.66
N ASP A 505 -30.61 -8.02 12.86
CA ASP A 505 -31.61 -7.30 12.06
C ASP A 505 -31.72 -5.82 12.46
N LEU A 506 -32.29 -5.00 11.57
CA LEU A 506 -32.69 -3.64 11.89
C LEU A 506 -34.20 -3.50 11.91
N GLU A 507 -34.73 -2.73 12.86
CA GLU A 507 -36.14 -2.41 12.93
C GLU A 507 -36.36 -0.93 13.30
N PHE A 508 -37.27 -0.30 12.57
CA PHE A 508 -37.59 1.12 12.69
C PHE A 508 -39.10 1.35 12.71
N ILE A 509 -39.51 2.40 13.40
CA ILE A 509 -40.86 2.95 13.32
C ILE A 509 -40.75 4.41 12.90
N LEU A 510 -41.39 4.74 11.78
CA LEU A 510 -41.56 6.10 11.26
C LEU A 510 -42.95 6.62 11.63
N ASP A 511 -43.02 7.88 12.08
CA ASP A 511 -44.23 8.69 12.20
C ASP A 511 -44.20 9.77 11.13
N LEU A 512 -45.10 9.68 10.14
CA LEU A 512 -45.23 10.65 9.05
C LEU A 512 -45.86 11.98 9.50
N ASN A 513 -46.06 12.17 10.81
CA ASN A 513 -46.72 13.29 11.50
C ASN A 513 -48.24 13.35 11.26
N GLU A 514 -48.73 12.92 10.10
CA GLU A 514 -50.14 12.86 9.73
C GLU A 514 -50.47 11.62 8.90
N MET A 515 -51.76 11.35 8.71
CA MET A 515 -52.22 10.24 7.86
C MET A 515 -51.90 10.53 6.39
N LYS A 516 -51.22 9.58 5.74
CA LYS A 516 -50.87 9.63 4.32
C LYS A 516 -51.36 8.37 3.61
N VAL A 517 -51.77 8.49 2.35
CA VAL A 517 -51.95 7.34 1.47
C VAL A 517 -50.58 6.97 0.91
N ILE A 518 -50.15 5.74 1.15
CA ILE A 518 -48.82 5.24 0.79
C ILE A 518 -49.00 4.30 -0.39
N SER A 519 -48.28 4.61 -1.47
CA SER A 519 -48.22 3.84 -2.71
C SER A 519 -47.00 2.93 -2.77
N GLU A 520 -45.89 3.35 -2.15
CA GLU A 520 -44.64 2.60 -2.14
C GLU A 520 -43.82 2.91 -0.89
N VAL A 521 -43.19 1.88 -0.34
CA VAL A 521 -42.13 2.00 0.67
C VAL A 521 -40.87 1.34 0.13
N THR A 522 -39.78 2.09 0.07
CA THR A 522 -38.50 1.65 -0.48
C THR A 522 -37.38 1.87 0.53
N ILE A 523 -36.45 0.94 0.60
CA ILE A 523 -35.15 1.14 1.25
C ILE A 523 -34.04 1.03 0.21
N GLY A 524 -32.94 1.75 0.38
CA GLY A 524 -31.72 1.39 -0.32
C GLY A 524 -30.76 0.59 0.54
N TYR A 525 -29.86 -0.11 -0.14
CA TYR A 525 -28.88 -0.98 0.50
C TYR A 525 -27.56 -1.00 -0.27
N LEU A 526 -26.48 -1.31 0.45
CA LEU A 526 -25.15 -1.51 -0.09
C LEU A 526 -24.82 -3.00 -0.18
N HIS A 527 -24.14 -3.38 -1.26
CA HIS A 527 -23.49 -4.68 -1.43
C HIS A 527 -22.00 -4.45 -1.69
N ASN A 528 -21.15 -4.92 -0.77
CA ASN A 528 -19.69 -4.83 -0.88
C ASN A 528 -19.04 -6.06 -0.20
N PRO A 529 -19.03 -7.21 -0.89
CA PRO A 529 -18.57 -8.49 -0.31
C PRO A 529 -17.11 -8.48 0.13
N SER A 530 -16.27 -7.66 -0.51
CA SER A 530 -14.85 -7.51 -0.14
C SER A 530 -14.65 -6.93 1.27
N ASN A 531 -15.67 -6.24 1.81
CA ASN A 531 -15.71 -5.70 3.17
C ASN A 531 -16.75 -6.42 4.04
N TRP A 532 -17.16 -7.64 3.65
CA TRP A 532 -18.18 -8.43 4.34
C TRP A 532 -19.55 -7.75 4.45
N VAL A 533 -19.85 -6.84 3.52
CA VAL A 533 -21.14 -6.15 3.43
C VAL A 533 -22.01 -6.85 2.39
N PHE A 534 -23.17 -7.33 2.81
CA PHE A 534 -24.08 -8.10 1.99
C PHE A 534 -25.45 -7.45 1.86
N SER A 535 -26.14 -7.82 0.77
CA SER A 535 -27.50 -7.39 0.52
C SER A 535 -28.44 -7.95 1.59
N PRO A 536 -29.47 -7.21 2.03
CA PRO A 536 -30.46 -7.73 2.97
C PRO A 536 -31.21 -8.93 2.36
N LYS A 537 -31.58 -9.90 3.20
CA LYS A 537 -32.32 -11.10 2.75
C LYS A 537 -33.71 -10.73 2.22
N PHE A 538 -34.41 -9.91 2.99
CA PHE A 538 -35.68 -9.30 2.63
C PHE A 538 -35.95 -8.11 3.56
N PHE A 539 -36.91 -7.27 3.19
CA PHE A 539 -37.43 -6.24 4.05
C PHE A 539 -38.94 -6.36 4.17
N GLU A 540 -39.48 -6.02 5.33
CA GLU A 540 -40.91 -6.12 5.62
C GLU A 540 -41.45 -4.78 6.10
N VAL A 541 -42.70 -4.50 5.77
CA VAL A 541 -43.38 -3.27 6.17
C VAL A 541 -44.74 -3.60 6.80
N ALA A 542 -45.06 -2.92 7.90
CA ALA A 542 -46.38 -2.92 8.50
C ALA A 542 -46.86 -1.49 8.77
N PHE A 543 -48.19 -1.29 8.74
CA PHE A 543 -48.80 0.04 8.80
C PHE A 543 -49.66 0.20 10.05
N SER A 544 -49.72 1.41 10.60
CA SER A 544 -50.55 1.74 11.76
C SER A 544 -51.07 3.18 11.71
N ASN A 545 -52.21 3.41 12.35
CA ASN A 545 -52.79 4.75 12.51
C ASN A 545 -52.45 5.36 13.88
N ASP A 546 -52.16 4.53 14.88
CA ASP A 546 -51.96 4.92 16.29
C ASP A 546 -50.52 4.69 16.80
N GLY A 547 -49.68 4.01 16.00
CA GLY A 547 -48.30 3.70 16.35
C GLY A 547 -48.13 2.53 17.32
N VAL A 548 -49.24 1.84 17.64
CA VAL A 548 -49.28 0.71 18.58
C VAL A 548 -49.77 -0.56 17.87
N ASN A 549 -50.87 -0.46 17.12
CA ASN A 549 -51.50 -1.58 16.43
C ASN A 549 -51.07 -1.60 14.97
N PHE A 550 -50.15 -2.49 14.62
CA PHE A 550 -49.63 -2.64 13.26
C PHE A 550 -50.35 -3.73 12.49
N SER A 551 -50.53 -3.51 11.19
CA SER A 551 -51.07 -4.51 10.25
C SER A 551 -50.16 -5.75 10.16
N LYS A 552 -50.67 -6.80 9.50
CA LYS A 552 -49.81 -7.89 9.04
C LYS A 552 -48.68 -7.33 8.17
N THR A 553 -47.48 -7.88 8.31
CA THR A 553 -46.32 -7.51 7.53
C THR A 553 -46.51 -7.87 6.05
N MET A 554 -46.05 -6.97 5.19
CA MET A 554 -45.89 -7.17 3.76
C MET A 554 -44.40 -7.35 3.50
N PRO A 555 -43.93 -8.52 3.01
CA PRO A 555 -42.54 -8.72 2.68
C PRO A 555 -42.22 -8.23 1.27
N SER A 556 -40.98 -7.86 1.04
CA SER A 556 -40.45 -7.58 -0.29
C SER A 556 -40.21 -8.85 -1.10
N GLU A 557 -40.07 -8.70 -2.42
CA GLU A 557 -39.50 -9.77 -3.23
C GLU A 557 -38.06 -10.08 -2.76
N ILE A 558 -37.68 -11.36 -2.82
CA ILE A 558 -36.40 -11.84 -2.30
C ILE A 558 -35.26 -11.35 -3.18
N SER A 559 -34.26 -10.71 -2.57
CA SER A 559 -33.02 -10.29 -3.25
C SER A 559 -32.19 -11.51 -3.68
N LYS A 560 -32.16 -11.83 -4.98
CA LYS A 560 -31.26 -12.87 -5.54
C LYS A 560 -29.79 -12.44 -5.63
N LYS A 561 -29.43 -11.26 -5.11
CA LYS A 561 -28.11 -10.63 -5.29
C LYS A 561 -27.17 -10.77 -4.08
N ILE A 562 -27.38 -11.75 -3.20
CA ILE A 562 -26.52 -11.97 -2.02
C ILE A 562 -25.16 -12.57 -2.42
N ASN A 563 -25.12 -13.36 -3.50
CA ASN A 563 -23.91 -14.05 -3.97
C ASN A 563 -23.20 -13.27 -5.10
N ASP A 564 -23.57 -12.01 -5.32
CA ASP A 564 -22.86 -11.18 -6.29
C ASP A 564 -21.44 -10.90 -5.77
N LYS A 565 -20.49 -10.69 -6.67
CA LYS A 565 -19.08 -10.42 -6.34
C LYS A 565 -18.71 -8.96 -6.55
N HIS A 566 -19.57 -8.19 -7.22
CA HIS A 566 -19.33 -6.79 -7.55
C HIS A 566 -19.90 -5.87 -6.48
N ASN A 567 -19.24 -4.72 -6.27
CA ASN A 567 -19.75 -3.71 -5.35
C ASN A 567 -20.86 -2.90 -6.04
N PHE A 568 -22.01 -2.76 -5.37
CA PHE A 568 -23.11 -1.92 -5.87
C PHE A 568 -24.00 -1.41 -4.73
N SER A 569 -24.84 -0.43 -5.04
CA SER A 569 -25.94 0.03 -4.20
C SER A 569 -27.23 -0.09 -4.98
N ASP A 570 -28.31 -0.54 -4.37
CA ASP A 570 -29.59 -0.76 -5.04
C ASP A 570 -30.77 -0.46 -4.09
N THR A 571 -31.98 -0.84 -4.48
CA THR A 571 -33.21 -0.63 -3.72
C THR A 571 -34.05 -1.88 -3.60
N LEU A 572 -34.81 -1.97 -2.50
CA LEU A 572 -35.91 -2.90 -2.36
C LEU A 572 -37.19 -2.09 -2.11
N SER A 573 -38.26 -2.39 -2.87
CA SER A 573 -39.56 -1.70 -2.81
C SER A 573 -40.71 -2.65 -2.44
N ILE A 574 -41.70 -2.12 -1.75
CA ILE A 574 -43.01 -2.73 -1.49
C ILE A 574 -44.07 -1.75 -1.98
N HIS A 575 -44.89 -2.22 -2.93
CA HIS A 575 -46.04 -1.47 -3.42
C HIS A 575 -47.26 -1.73 -2.54
N THR A 576 -48.04 -0.69 -2.28
CA THR A 576 -49.22 -0.73 -1.41
C THR A 576 -50.24 0.34 -1.80
N ASN A 577 -51.36 0.40 -1.11
CA ASN A 577 -52.36 1.48 -1.23
C ASN A 577 -53.00 1.73 0.14
N LYS A 578 -52.19 1.69 1.19
CA LYS A 578 -52.64 1.79 2.59
C LYS A 578 -52.60 3.25 3.03
N ALA A 579 -53.65 3.71 3.68
CA ALA A 579 -53.62 4.95 4.43
C ALA A 579 -53.07 4.66 5.83
N ALA A 580 -51.99 5.33 6.23
CA ALA A 580 -51.37 5.17 7.55
C ALA A 580 -50.62 6.44 7.98
N ARG A 581 -50.40 6.57 9.28
CA ARG A 581 -49.53 7.60 9.86
C ARG A 581 -48.17 7.00 10.25
N PHE A 582 -48.20 5.77 10.76
CA PHE A 582 -47.01 5.08 11.24
C PHE A 582 -46.65 3.91 10.32
N ILE A 583 -45.36 3.76 10.07
CA ILE A 583 -44.78 2.68 9.27
C ILE A 583 -43.75 1.97 10.11
N LYS A 584 -43.89 0.66 10.29
CA LYS A 584 -42.88 -0.20 10.90
C LYS A 584 -42.13 -0.92 9.79
N LEU A 585 -40.80 -0.84 9.82
CA LEU A 585 -39.92 -1.51 8.87
C LEU A 585 -39.03 -2.51 9.62
N THR A 586 -38.88 -3.70 9.05
CA THR A 586 -37.95 -4.72 9.53
C THR A 586 -37.05 -5.14 8.37
N VAL A 587 -35.74 -4.99 8.52
CA VAL A 587 -34.76 -5.38 7.50
C VAL A 587 -33.95 -6.55 8.02
N LYS A 588 -33.99 -7.66 7.28
CA LYS A 588 -33.37 -8.92 7.70
C LYS A 588 -31.94 -9.06 7.21
N ASN A 589 -31.03 -9.28 8.15
CA ASN A 589 -29.63 -9.53 7.86
C ASN A 589 -29.44 -10.99 7.36
N ILE A 590 -28.35 -11.22 6.63
CA ILE A 590 -27.89 -12.56 6.31
C ILE A 590 -27.48 -13.34 7.57
N GLY A 591 -27.04 -12.64 8.63
CA GLY A 591 -26.53 -13.23 9.86
C GLY A 591 -25.05 -13.54 9.70
N GLU A 592 -24.75 -14.78 9.29
CA GLU A 592 -23.38 -15.22 9.01
C GLU A 592 -23.03 -15.08 7.52
N ILE A 593 -21.75 -14.87 7.24
CA ILE A 593 -21.18 -14.76 5.89
C ILE A 593 -21.43 -16.09 5.14
N PRO A 594 -22.04 -16.04 3.94
CA PRO A 594 -22.40 -17.25 3.19
C PRO A 594 -21.18 -18.00 2.66
N GLU A 595 -21.37 -19.30 2.38
CA GLU A 595 -20.34 -20.15 1.78
C GLU A 595 -19.81 -19.57 0.46
N GLY A 596 -18.50 -19.70 0.22
CA GLY A 596 -17.84 -19.20 -0.98
C GLY A 596 -17.25 -17.79 -0.88
N HIS A 597 -17.40 -17.11 0.27
CA HIS A 597 -16.76 -15.82 0.56
C HIS A 597 -15.59 -15.93 1.54
N ALA A 598 -14.61 -15.04 1.44
CA ALA A 598 -13.56 -14.95 2.45
C ALA A 598 -14.18 -14.57 3.79
N GLY A 599 -14.05 -15.44 4.80
CA GLY A 599 -14.60 -15.21 6.15
C GLY A 599 -15.90 -15.96 6.48
N VAL A 600 -16.26 -17.02 5.73
CA VAL A 600 -17.38 -17.93 6.07
C VAL A 600 -17.43 -18.24 7.57
N GLY A 601 -18.62 -18.16 8.17
CA GLY A 601 -18.86 -18.40 9.59
C GLY A 601 -18.64 -17.19 10.50
N ASN A 602 -18.07 -16.09 10.01
CA ASN A 602 -18.11 -14.81 10.71
C ASN A 602 -19.46 -14.10 10.49
N LEU A 603 -19.74 -13.07 11.28
CA LEU A 603 -20.93 -12.24 11.11
C LEU A 603 -20.81 -11.33 9.87
N GLY A 604 -21.87 -11.27 9.08
CA GLY A 604 -21.99 -10.37 7.94
C GLY A 604 -22.51 -8.99 8.35
N TRP A 605 -22.01 -7.97 7.67
CA TRP A 605 -22.57 -6.63 7.73
C TRP A 605 -23.66 -6.46 6.68
N PHE A 606 -24.66 -5.63 6.98
CA PHE A 606 -25.45 -4.99 5.95
C PHE A 606 -25.59 -3.51 6.27
N PHE A 607 -25.80 -2.72 5.22
CA PHE A 607 -25.97 -1.28 5.33
C PHE A 607 -27.20 -0.86 4.54
N ILE A 608 -28.01 0.00 5.14
CA ILE A 608 -29.16 0.65 4.50
C ILE A 608 -29.00 2.17 4.51
N ASP A 609 -29.54 2.80 3.48
CA ASP A 609 -29.74 4.24 3.39
C ASP A 609 -31.24 4.55 3.26
N GLU A 610 -31.57 5.83 3.08
CA GLU A 610 -32.89 6.44 2.86
C GLU A 610 -34.12 5.50 2.78
N ILE A 611 -35.10 5.76 3.66
CA ILE A 611 -36.44 5.14 3.64
C ILE A 611 -37.38 6.05 2.84
N ILE A 612 -37.58 5.69 1.58
CA ILE A 612 -38.38 6.48 0.63
C ILE A 612 -39.85 6.07 0.73
N ILE A 613 -40.74 7.05 0.94
CA ILE A 613 -42.19 6.85 1.09
C ILE A 613 -42.93 7.64 0.00
N LYS A 614 -43.59 6.97 -0.95
CA LYS A 614 -44.34 7.65 -2.01
C LYS A 614 -45.84 7.62 -1.79
#